data_AF-A0A4P7WEM2-F1
#
_entry.id   AF-A0A4P7WEM2-F1
#
_cell.length_a   1.000
_cell.length_b   1.000
_cell.length_c   1.000
_cell.angle_alpha   90.00
_cell.angle_beta   90.00
_cell.angle_gamma   90.00
#
_symmetry.space_group_name_H-M   'P 1'
#
loop_
_entity.id
_entity.type
_entity.pdbx_description
1 polymer ?
#
loop_
_entity_poly.entity_id
_entity_poly.type
_entity_poly.pdbx_seq_one_letter_code
_entity_poly.pdbx_strand_id
1 'polypeptide(L)'
;MRKLSSPKSLNPFPNLFQQVQPKKGFFITGTDTDVGKTFQSAKYVRDLHAVYWKPFQTGLKSDSGDSATVLKESGCPKTDILPCAYEFQEPICPFSAAEAENRTIDPKEITLPFYNQNRTLIIEGAGGLMVPLWQDLFIIDFIKATNLPVILVAKNKLGALNHIFSSLALLEAYNIPLHKLILWGEDKQGNKSVLKNFLPPEKLL
;
A
#
# COMPACT_ATOMS: atom_id res chain seq x y z
N MET A 1 -1.86 15.56 15.92
CA MET A 1 -2.62 14.65 16.80
C MET A 1 -4.00 14.46 16.18
N ARG A 2 -4.41 13.22 15.88
CA ARG A 2 -5.75 12.90 15.33
C ARG A 2 -6.81 13.60 16.18
N LYS A 3 -7.72 14.38 15.60
CA LYS A 3 -8.90 14.82 16.38
C LYS A 3 -9.71 13.55 16.63
N LEU A 4 -9.57 12.98 17.83
CA LEU A 4 -10.20 11.73 18.28
C LEU A 4 -11.74 11.78 18.27
N SER A 5 -12.35 12.86 17.79
CA SER A 5 -13.77 13.19 17.96
C SER A 5 -14.57 13.32 16.66
N SER A 6 -13.95 13.24 15.48
CA SER A 6 -14.71 13.28 14.22
C SER A 6 -15.33 11.90 13.93
N PRO A 7 -16.66 11.73 13.90
CA PRO A 7 -17.25 10.49 13.38
C PRO A 7 -16.85 10.35 11.92
N LYS A 8 -16.17 9.24 11.58
CA LYS A 8 -15.82 8.95 10.20
C LYS A 8 -17.09 8.82 9.37
N SER A 9 -17.07 9.39 8.18
CA SER A 9 -18.02 8.99 7.13
C SER A 9 -18.02 7.45 7.03
N LEU A 10 -19.21 6.86 6.96
CA LEU A 10 -19.41 5.41 6.79
C LEU A 10 -18.72 4.89 5.51
N ASN A 11 -18.54 5.75 4.51
CA ASN A 11 -17.88 5.45 3.24
C ASN A 11 -17.00 6.64 2.79
N PRO A 12 -15.73 6.71 3.24
CA PRO A 12 -14.85 7.84 2.95
C PRO A 12 -14.42 7.89 1.47
N PHE A 13 -14.54 6.79 0.73
CA PHE A 13 -14.19 6.70 -0.69
C PHE A 13 -15.42 6.27 -1.50
N PRO A 14 -16.44 7.13 -1.64
CA PRO A 14 -17.76 6.72 -2.10
C PRO A 14 -17.79 6.16 -3.53
N ASN A 15 -16.82 6.57 -4.37
CA ASN A 15 -16.72 6.16 -5.77
C ASN A 15 -15.69 5.05 -5.99
N LEU A 16 -14.93 4.69 -4.97
CA LEU A 16 -13.99 3.59 -5.00
C LEU A 16 -14.81 2.28 -5.09
N PHE A 17 -14.70 1.59 -6.22
CA PHE A 17 -15.44 0.37 -6.57
C PHE A 17 -16.95 0.51 -6.86
N GLN A 18 -17.47 1.73 -7.08
CA GLN A 18 -18.88 1.90 -7.50
C GLN A 18 -19.24 1.08 -8.74
N GLN A 19 -18.28 0.95 -9.66
CA GLN A 19 -18.48 0.20 -10.89
C GLN A 19 -18.07 -1.27 -10.74
N VAL A 20 -17.10 -1.56 -9.86
CA VAL A 20 -16.47 -2.89 -9.81
C VAL A 20 -15.76 -3.15 -8.48
N GLN A 21 -16.04 -4.29 -7.83
CA GLN A 21 -15.30 -4.77 -6.65
C GLN A 21 -14.26 -5.83 -7.05
N PRO A 22 -12.99 -5.73 -6.60
CA PRO A 22 -11.96 -6.71 -6.91
C PRO A 22 -12.29 -8.07 -6.29
N LYS A 23 -12.43 -9.11 -7.11
CA LYS A 23 -12.76 -10.47 -6.64
C LYS A 23 -11.59 -11.18 -5.95
N LYS A 24 -10.35 -10.79 -6.29
CA LYS A 24 -9.11 -11.32 -5.73
C LYS A 24 -8.00 -10.29 -5.86
N GLY A 25 -7.22 -10.13 -4.80
CA GLY A 25 -6.14 -9.15 -4.79
C GLY A 25 -5.47 -9.02 -3.43
N PHE A 26 -4.42 -8.23 -3.41
CA PHE A 26 -3.68 -7.88 -2.20
C PHE A 26 -3.38 -6.39 -2.18
N PHE A 27 -3.41 -5.82 -0.98
CA PHE A 27 -2.87 -4.49 -0.75
C PHE A 27 -1.44 -4.62 -0.19
N ILE A 28 -0.46 -4.06 -0.89
CA ILE A 28 0.94 -4.05 -0.46
C ILE A 28 1.23 -2.70 0.20
N THR A 29 1.61 -2.74 1.47
CA THR A 29 2.01 -1.55 2.25
C THR A 29 3.28 -1.83 3.03
N GLY A 30 3.83 -0.79 3.64
CA GLY A 30 5.12 -0.83 4.32
C GLY A 30 5.01 -0.43 5.78
N THR A 31 5.99 -0.83 6.58
CA THR A 31 6.20 -0.21 7.90
C THR A 31 6.80 1.19 7.78
N ASP A 32 7.38 1.52 6.61
CA ASP A 32 8.11 2.76 6.33
C ASP A 32 8.19 2.99 4.79
N THR A 33 8.83 4.08 4.37
CA THR A 33 9.26 4.30 2.99
C THR A 33 10.53 3.49 2.67
N ASP A 34 10.77 3.15 1.40
CA ASP A 34 11.95 2.40 0.94
C ASP A 34 12.21 1.04 1.62
N VAL A 35 11.14 0.40 2.09
CA VAL A 35 11.18 -0.95 2.67
C VAL A 35 11.13 -2.07 1.64
N GLY A 36 11.09 -1.75 0.34
CA GLY A 36 11.02 -2.73 -0.74
C GLY A 36 9.62 -3.07 -1.24
N LYS A 37 8.60 -2.23 -0.94
CA LYS A 37 7.21 -2.41 -1.41
C LYS A 37 7.16 -2.65 -2.92
N THR A 38 7.76 -1.78 -3.70
CA THR A 38 7.74 -1.78 -5.18
C THR A 38 8.30 -3.07 -5.77
N PHE A 39 9.42 -3.57 -5.25
CA PHE A 39 10.01 -4.83 -5.68
C PHE A 39 9.11 -6.03 -5.32
N GLN A 40 8.45 -5.99 -4.16
CA GLN A 40 7.48 -7.02 -3.81
C GLN A 40 6.22 -6.92 -4.68
N SER A 41 5.73 -5.73 -4.99
CA SER A 41 4.67 -5.53 -5.97
C SER A 41 5.03 -6.16 -7.31
N ALA A 42 6.23 -5.87 -7.83
CA ALA A 42 6.71 -6.46 -9.08
C ALA A 42 6.76 -7.99 -9.04
N LYS A 43 7.25 -8.57 -7.94
CA LYS A 43 7.26 -10.02 -7.72
C LYS A 43 5.85 -10.61 -7.76
N TYR A 44 4.90 -10.03 -7.01
CA TYR A 44 3.52 -10.52 -6.99
C TYR A 44 2.83 -10.33 -8.35
N VAL A 45 3.10 -9.24 -9.06
CA VAL A 45 2.59 -8.99 -10.42
C VAL A 45 3.06 -10.06 -11.37
N ARG A 46 4.36 -10.37 -11.37
CA ARG A 46 4.94 -11.43 -12.20
C ARG A 46 4.40 -12.80 -11.84
N ASP A 47 4.51 -13.19 -10.57
CA ASP A 47 4.24 -14.56 -10.13
C ASP A 47 2.75 -14.92 -10.20
N LEU A 48 1.84 -13.93 -10.15
CA LEU A 48 0.40 -14.13 -10.23
C LEU A 48 -0.23 -13.67 -11.55
N HIS A 49 0.58 -13.19 -12.51
CA HIS A 49 0.10 -12.50 -13.72
C HIS A 49 -0.96 -11.44 -13.38
N ALA A 50 -0.69 -10.65 -12.34
CA ALA A 50 -1.63 -9.69 -11.78
C ALA A 50 -1.66 -8.38 -12.57
N VAL A 51 -2.70 -7.60 -12.32
CA VAL A 51 -2.78 -6.18 -12.69
C VAL A 51 -2.26 -5.36 -11.51
N TYR A 52 -1.49 -4.32 -11.78
CA TYR A 52 -0.89 -3.45 -10.79
C TYR A 52 -1.57 -2.09 -10.76
N TRP A 53 -1.77 -1.56 -9.56
CA TRP A 53 -2.23 -0.19 -9.37
C TRP A 53 -1.51 0.47 -8.20
N LYS A 54 -0.94 1.65 -8.45
CA LYS A 54 -0.46 2.55 -7.41
C LYS A 54 -1.29 3.83 -7.44
N PRO A 55 -2.32 3.96 -6.58
CA PRO A 55 -3.24 5.08 -6.66
C PRO A 55 -2.58 6.43 -6.37
N PHE A 56 -1.58 6.43 -5.48
CA PHE A 56 -0.89 7.64 -5.02
C PHE A 56 0.61 7.50 -5.27
N GLN A 57 1.13 8.26 -6.24
CA GLN A 57 2.55 8.36 -6.53
C GLN A 57 3.06 9.75 -6.13
N THR A 58 4.19 9.79 -5.43
CA THR A 58 4.91 11.02 -5.11
C THR A 58 6.38 10.87 -5.56
N GLY A 59 7.12 11.98 -5.64
CA GLY A 59 8.55 11.95 -5.96
C GLY A 59 8.93 11.81 -7.44
N LEU A 60 8.02 12.09 -8.38
CA LEU A 60 8.28 11.95 -9.82
C LEU A 60 9.36 12.91 -10.38
N LYS A 61 9.72 13.95 -9.62
CA LYS A 61 10.82 14.85 -9.98
C LYS A 61 12.18 14.18 -9.89
N SER A 62 12.31 13.20 -8.97
CA SER A 62 13.55 12.50 -8.65
C SER A 62 13.61 11.06 -9.16
N ASP A 63 12.48 10.49 -9.56
CA ASP A 63 12.34 9.10 -9.98
C ASP A 63 11.31 8.97 -11.11
N SER A 64 11.52 8.01 -12.01
CA SER A 64 10.54 7.52 -12.99
C SER A 64 9.24 6.98 -12.38
N GLY A 65 9.24 6.70 -11.08
CA GLY A 65 8.08 6.23 -10.32
C GLY A 65 7.98 4.71 -10.26
N ASP A 66 7.17 4.24 -9.33
CA ASP A 66 7.09 2.82 -8.98
C ASP A 66 6.45 1.99 -10.08
N SER A 67 5.49 2.55 -10.81
CA SER A 67 4.88 1.92 -11.99
C SER A 67 5.92 1.54 -13.05
N ALA A 68 6.93 2.39 -13.27
CA ALA A 68 8.01 2.09 -14.22
C ALA A 68 8.91 0.96 -13.69
N THR A 69 9.21 0.97 -12.39
CA THR A 69 9.96 -0.11 -11.73
C THR A 69 9.21 -1.43 -11.78
N VAL A 70 7.92 -1.44 -11.46
CA VAL A 70 7.07 -2.64 -11.50
C VAL A 70 6.98 -3.19 -12.91
N LEU A 71 6.77 -2.34 -13.93
CA LEU A 71 6.75 -2.77 -15.33
C LEU A 71 8.05 -3.50 -15.71
N LYS A 72 9.20 -2.89 -15.39
CA LYS A 72 10.53 -3.44 -15.70
C LYS A 72 10.78 -4.76 -14.96
N GLU A 73 10.59 -4.79 -13.64
CA GLU A 73 10.99 -5.92 -12.79
C GLU A 73 10.01 -7.11 -12.87
N SER A 74 8.75 -6.85 -13.22
CA SER A 74 7.76 -7.92 -13.42
C SER A 74 7.75 -8.47 -14.85
N GLY A 75 8.13 -7.67 -15.84
CA GLY A 75 8.01 -8.02 -17.27
C GLY A 75 6.57 -8.11 -17.76
N CYS A 76 5.60 -7.55 -17.03
CA CYS A 76 4.19 -7.57 -17.44
C CYS A 76 3.93 -6.65 -18.65
N PRO A 77 2.84 -6.88 -19.40
CA PRO A 77 2.36 -5.92 -20.39
C PRO A 77 2.09 -4.54 -19.78
N LYS A 78 2.39 -3.46 -20.52
CA LYS A 78 2.09 -2.09 -20.07
C LYS A 78 0.59 -1.87 -19.76
N THR A 79 -0.29 -2.61 -20.42
CA THR A 79 -1.75 -2.59 -20.18
C THR A 79 -2.14 -3.09 -18.79
N ASP A 80 -1.23 -3.78 -18.09
CA ASP A 80 -1.45 -4.32 -16.75
C ASP A 80 -1.02 -3.34 -15.65
N ILE A 81 -0.44 -2.21 -16.03
CA ILE A 81 -0.11 -1.10 -15.14
C ILE A 81 -1.24 -0.08 -15.25
N LEU A 82 -2.08 0.00 -14.22
CA LEU A 82 -3.18 0.96 -14.16
C LEU A 82 -2.66 2.37 -13.85
N PRO A 83 -3.26 3.42 -14.44
CA PRO A 83 -2.87 4.80 -14.14
C PRO A 83 -3.10 5.14 -12.67
N CYS A 84 -2.22 5.96 -12.12
CA CYS A 84 -2.36 6.52 -10.78
C CYS A 84 -3.63 7.39 -10.71
N ALA A 85 -4.26 7.47 -9.53
CA ALA A 85 -5.32 8.44 -9.29
C ALA A 85 -4.72 9.84 -9.06
N TYR A 86 -3.61 9.90 -8.33
CA TYR A 86 -2.85 11.12 -8.11
C TYR A 86 -1.36 10.87 -8.23
N GLU A 87 -0.69 11.77 -8.95
CA GLU A 87 0.76 11.81 -9.13
C GLU A 87 1.28 13.18 -8.72
N PHE A 88 2.36 13.20 -7.94
CA PHE A 88 3.01 14.40 -7.43
C PHE A 88 4.53 14.34 -7.69
N GLN A 89 5.11 15.51 -7.90
CA GLN A 89 6.52 15.73 -8.14
C GLN A 89 7.34 15.65 -6.85
N GLU A 90 6.84 16.21 -5.75
CA GLU A 90 7.60 16.30 -4.50
C GLU A 90 7.67 14.94 -3.77
N PRO A 91 8.85 14.52 -3.25
CA PRO A 91 9.07 13.21 -2.64
C PRO A 91 8.66 13.17 -1.15
N ILE A 92 7.44 13.60 -0.86
CA ILE A 92 6.85 13.63 0.50
C ILE A 92 5.56 12.81 0.56
N CYS A 93 4.90 12.74 1.71
CA CYS A 93 3.63 11.99 1.82
C CYS A 93 2.56 12.60 0.89
N PRO A 94 1.58 11.80 0.40
CA PRO A 94 0.61 12.27 -0.59
C PRO A 94 -0.15 13.53 -0.17
N PHE A 95 -0.58 13.63 1.09
CA PHE A 95 -1.28 14.81 1.60
C PHE A 95 -0.42 16.08 1.48
N SER A 96 0.81 16.05 2.00
CA SER A 96 1.71 17.21 1.94
C SER A 96 2.18 17.52 0.52
N ALA A 97 2.31 16.51 -0.35
CA ALA A 97 2.66 16.71 -1.75
C ALA A 97 1.54 17.45 -2.49
N ALA A 98 0.28 17.11 -2.21
CA ALA A 98 -0.87 17.84 -2.73
C ALA A 98 -0.86 19.31 -2.28
N GLU A 99 -0.64 19.57 -0.98
CA GLU A 99 -0.54 20.94 -0.46
C GLU A 99 0.60 21.75 -1.10
N ALA A 100 1.79 21.14 -1.22
CA ALA A 100 2.96 21.78 -1.82
C ALA A 100 2.75 22.16 -3.30
N GLU A 101 1.92 21.40 -4.02
CA GLU A 101 1.59 21.62 -5.41
C GLU A 101 0.29 22.41 -5.62
N ASN A 102 -0.31 22.97 -4.56
CA ASN A 102 -1.60 23.67 -4.60
C ASN A 102 -2.73 22.81 -5.21
N ARG A 103 -2.69 21.51 -4.90
CA ARG A 103 -3.65 20.49 -5.33
C ARG A 103 -4.32 19.86 -4.12
N THR A 104 -5.30 19.01 -4.37
CA THR A 104 -6.11 18.37 -3.35
C THR A 104 -6.41 16.94 -3.78
N ILE A 105 -6.25 16.00 -2.85
CA ILE A 105 -6.71 14.62 -3.03
C ILE A 105 -8.17 14.58 -2.57
N ASP A 106 -9.14 14.65 -3.49
CA ASP A 106 -10.54 14.49 -3.13
C ASP A 106 -10.88 12.98 -3.10
N PRO A 107 -11.25 12.41 -1.92
CA PRO A 107 -11.62 11.00 -1.81
C PRO A 107 -12.77 10.58 -2.75
N LYS A 108 -13.61 11.51 -3.19
CA LYS A 108 -14.70 11.26 -4.14
C LYS A 108 -14.19 11.06 -5.55
N GLU A 109 -13.06 11.62 -5.94
CA GLU A 109 -12.53 11.46 -7.30
C GLU A 109 -11.75 10.15 -7.48
N ILE A 110 -11.48 9.43 -6.39
CA ILE A 110 -10.71 8.19 -6.45
C ILE A 110 -11.61 7.06 -6.94
N THR A 111 -11.41 6.67 -8.19
CA THR A 111 -12.03 5.51 -8.82
C THR A 111 -10.98 4.47 -9.21
N LEU A 112 -11.31 3.20 -9.05
CA LEU A 112 -10.50 2.10 -9.58
C LEU A 112 -10.55 2.14 -11.12
N PRO A 113 -9.42 2.23 -11.84
CA PRO A 113 -9.41 2.15 -13.29
C PRO A 113 -9.93 0.79 -13.80
N PHE A 114 -10.57 0.79 -14.96
CA PHE A 114 -11.11 -0.45 -15.54
C PHE A 114 -10.02 -1.50 -15.77
N TYR A 115 -10.29 -2.74 -15.35
CA TYR A 115 -9.46 -3.90 -15.65
C TYR A 115 -10.29 -5.19 -15.65
N ASN A 116 -9.75 -6.27 -16.22
CA ASN A 116 -10.40 -7.58 -16.22
C ASN A 116 -10.45 -8.18 -14.79
N GLN A 117 -11.66 -8.24 -14.22
CA GLN A 117 -11.91 -8.69 -12.84
C GLN A 117 -11.63 -10.15 -12.54
N ASN A 118 -11.42 -10.97 -13.57
CA ASN A 118 -10.96 -12.34 -13.37
C ASN A 118 -9.45 -12.42 -13.08
N ARG A 119 -8.73 -11.29 -13.13
CA ARG A 119 -7.32 -11.18 -12.79
C ARG A 119 -7.12 -10.70 -11.36
N THR A 120 -5.97 -11.05 -10.79
CA THR A 120 -5.56 -10.59 -9.46
C THR A 120 -5.19 -9.11 -9.53
N LEU A 121 -5.64 -8.32 -8.56
CA LEU A 121 -5.24 -6.92 -8.42
C LEU A 121 -4.19 -6.77 -7.31
N ILE A 122 -3.07 -6.14 -7.63
CA ILE A 122 -2.06 -5.71 -6.65
C ILE A 122 -2.16 -4.21 -6.51
N ILE A 123 -2.59 -3.75 -5.33
CA ILE A 123 -2.63 -2.32 -5.01
C ILE A 123 -1.41 -2.00 -4.14
N GLU A 124 -0.61 -1.02 -4.55
CA GLU A 124 0.51 -0.55 -3.75
C GLU A 124 0.18 0.78 -3.06
N GLY A 125 0.38 0.83 -1.74
CA GLY A 125 0.25 2.06 -0.96
C GLY A 125 1.50 2.92 -0.93
N ALA A 126 1.32 4.23 -0.72
CA ALA A 126 2.41 5.16 -0.49
C ALA A 126 2.82 5.18 1.00
N GLY A 127 4.08 4.84 1.30
CA GLY A 127 4.60 4.79 2.67
C GLY A 127 3.96 3.69 3.53
N GLY A 128 3.54 4.03 4.75
CA GLY A 128 2.94 3.10 5.72
C GLY A 128 1.50 3.42 6.12
N LEU A 129 0.93 2.61 7.03
CA LEU A 129 -0.50 2.59 7.35
C LEU A 129 -1.09 3.94 7.78
N MET A 130 -0.34 4.71 8.56
CA MET A 130 -0.79 6.00 9.11
C MET A 130 -0.28 7.19 8.30
N VAL A 131 0.11 6.98 7.04
CA VAL A 131 0.44 8.09 6.13
C VAL A 131 -0.86 8.81 5.75
N PRO A 132 -0.93 10.14 5.89
CA PRO A 132 -2.12 10.91 5.58
C PRO A 132 -2.35 11.01 4.07
N LEU A 133 -3.63 10.90 3.68
CA LEU A 133 -4.11 11.10 2.31
C LEU A 133 -4.92 12.40 2.20
N TRP A 134 -5.80 12.65 3.16
CA TRP A 134 -6.73 13.78 3.12
C TRP A 134 -7.30 14.08 4.51
N GLN A 135 -7.03 15.27 5.07
CA GLN A 135 -7.55 15.68 6.40
C GLN A 135 -7.33 14.58 7.46
N ASP A 136 -8.40 13.90 7.90
CA ASP A 136 -8.40 12.80 8.88
C ASP A 136 -8.42 11.38 8.24
N LEU A 137 -8.14 11.27 6.93
CA LEU A 137 -8.04 10.01 6.18
C LEU A 137 -6.58 9.61 5.94
N PHE A 138 -6.31 8.33 6.16
CA PHE A 138 -4.99 7.74 6.08
C PHE A 138 -4.99 6.54 5.12
N ILE A 139 -3.80 6.05 4.76
CA ILE A 139 -3.64 4.85 3.94
C ILE A 139 -4.44 3.66 4.52
N ILE A 140 -4.49 3.47 5.84
CA ILE A 140 -5.27 2.39 6.46
C ILE A 140 -6.77 2.49 6.21
N ASP A 141 -7.32 3.70 6.09
CA ASP A 141 -8.73 3.92 5.73
C ASP A 141 -8.98 3.52 4.28
N PHE A 142 -8.03 3.82 3.40
CA PHE A 142 -8.07 3.39 2.00
C PHE A 142 -7.97 1.87 1.88
N ILE A 143 -7.03 1.23 2.61
CA ILE A 143 -6.91 -0.24 2.68
C ILE A 143 -8.24 -0.86 3.10
N LYS A 144 -8.85 -0.34 4.18
CA LYS A 144 -10.13 -0.84 4.67
C LYS A 144 -11.22 -0.74 3.61
N ALA A 145 -11.28 0.36 2.85
CA ALA A 145 -12.24 0.53 1.77
C ALA A 145 -12.03 -0.45 0.60
N THR A 146 -10.83 -1.05 0.46
CA THR A 146 -10.57 -2.10 -0.55
C THR A 146 -11.08 -3.47 -0.18
N ASN A 147 -11.35 -3.75 1.10
CA ASN A 147 -11.63 -5.10 1.60
C ASN A 147 -10.58 -6.17 1.18
N LEU A 148 -9.38 -5.76 0.76
CA LEU A 148 -8.32 -6.67 0.38
C LEU A 148 -7.44 -7.02 1.58
N PRO A 149 -6.94 -8.27 1.67
CA PRO A 149 -5.96 -8.62 2.66
C PRO A 149 -4.60 -7.96 2.37
N VAL A 150 -3.86 -7.67 3.44
CA VAL A 150 -2.62 -6.88 3.39
C VAL A 150 -1.38 -7.76 3.32
N ILE A 151 -0.46 -7.40 2.44
CA ILE A 151 0.95 -7.80 2.51
C ILE A 151 1.71 -6.62 3.12
N LEU A 152 2.24 -6.83 4.33
CA LEU A 152 3.03 -5.84 5.04
C LEU A 152 4.51 -6.10 4.76
N VAL A 153 5.22 -5.10 4.24
CA VAL A 153 6.65 -5.17 3.96
C VAL A 153 7.42 -4.35 5.00
N ALA A 154 8.45 -4.96 5.59
CA ALA A 154 9.30 -4.29 6.57
C ALA A 154 10.77 -4.47 6.20
N LYS A 155 11.55 -3.40 6.25
CA LYS A 155 13.01 -3.50 6.09
C LYS A 155 13.59 -4.23 7.29
N ASN A 156 14.42 -5.23 7.04
CA ASN A 156 15.05 -6.02 8.10
C ASN A 156 16.23 -5.25 8.71
N LYS A 157 15.92 -4.35 9.65
CA LYS A 157 16.87 -3.45 10.33
C LYS A 157 16.65 -3.43 11.84
N LEU A 158 17.59 -2.86 12.59
CA LEU A 158 17.38 -2.54 14.00
C LEU A 158 16.13 -1.65 14.16
N GLY A 159 15.29 -1.95 15.15
CA GLY A 159 14.01 -1.25 15.37
C GLY A 159 12.84 -1.77 14.54
N ALA A 160 13.06 -2.67 13.56
CA ALA A 160 11.98 -3.17 12.70
C ALA A 160 10.85 -3.86 13.47
N LEU A 161 11.17 -4.61 14.54
CA LEU A 161 10.17 -5.29 15.37
C LEU A 161 9.12 -4.32 15.92
N ASN A 162 9.53 -3.16 16.45
CA ASN A 162 8.61 -2.15 16.96
C ASN A 162 7.63 -1.68 15.87
N HIS A 163 8.16 -1.34 14.70
CA HIS A 163 7.33 -0.88 13.58
C HIS A 163 6.41 -1.98 13.05
N ILE A 164 6.88 -3.22 13.01
CA ILE A 164 6.09 -4.39 12.60
C ILE A 164 4.93 -4.58 13.58
N PHE A 165 5.20 -4.74 14.88
CA PHE A 165 4.14 -4.98 15.87
C PHE A 165 3.16 -3.82 15.95
N SER A 166 3.64 -2.57 15.86
CA SER A 166 2.75 -1.40 15.78
C SER A 166 1.84 -1.44 14.55
N SER A 167 2.36 -1.87 13.41
CA SER A 167 1.59 -2.00 12.17
C SER A 167 0.58 -3.14 12.25
N LEU A 168 0.98 -4.28 12.84
CA LEU A 168 0.10 -5.43 13.05
C LEU A 168 -1.07 -5.09 13.99
N ALA A 169 -0.79 -4.40 15.11
CA ALA A 169 -1.82 -3.94 16.03
C ALA A 169 -2.81 -2.97 15.36
N LEU A 170 -2.34 -2.11 14.45
CA LEU A 170 -3.22 -1.24 13.67
C LEU A 170 -4.09 -2.02 12.68
N LEU A 171 -3.52 -3.01 11.97
CA LEU A 171 -4.30 -3.86 11.07
C LEU A 171 -5.41 -4.60 11.82
N GLU A 172 -5.08 -5.17 12.99
CA GLU A 172 -6.03 -5.82 13.88
C GLU A 172 -7.13 -4.87 14.35
N ALA A 173 -6.77 -3.69 14.87
CA ALA A 173 -7.73 -2.69 15.35
C ALA A 173 -8.71 -2.21 14.26
N TYR A 174 -8.33 -2.31 12.99
CA TYR A 174 -9.18 -1.94 11.85
C TYR A 174 -9.90 -3.14 11.22
N ASN A 175 -9.71 -4.34 11.76
CA ASN A 175 -10.19 -5.61 11.23
C ASN A 175 -9.72 -5.87 9.78
N ILE A 176 -8.47 -5.52 9.49
CA ILE A 176 -7.86 -5.72 8.18
C ILE A 176 -7.02 -7.01 8.23
N PRO A 177 -7.33 -8.03 7.42
CA PRO A 177 -6.63 -9.31 7.47
C PRO A 177 -5.21 -9.17 6.92
N LEU A 178 -4.21 -9.58 7.72
CA LEU A 178 -2.84 -9.78 7.23
C LEU A 178 -2.78 -11.05 6.38
N HIS A 179 -2.40 -10.93 5.11
CA HIS A 179 -2.02 -12.06 4.26
C HIS A 179 -0.59 -12.54 4.55
N LYS A 180 0.37 -11.61 4.56
CA LYS A 180 1.80 -11.93 4.72
C LYS A 180 2.56 -10.73 5.31
N LEU A 181 3.51 -11.00 6.20
CA LEU A 181 4.60 -10.10 6.57
C LEU A 181 5.86 -10.53 5.82
N ILE A 182 6.50 -9.60 5.11
CA ILE A 182 7.74 -9.83 4.38
C ILE A 182 8.87 -9.01 5.02
N LEU A 183 9.95 -9.69 5.39
CA LEU A 183 11.19 -9.03 5.81
C LEU A 183 12.11 -8.81 4.60
N TRP A 184 12.34 -7.54 4.25
CA TRP A 184 13.20 -7.16 3.15
C TRP A 184 14.64 -6.90 3.60
N GLY A 185 15.57 -7.69 3.05
CA GLY A 185 17.00 -7.60 3.34
C GLY A 185 17.52 -8.69 4.28
N GLU A 186 18.85 -8.75 4.42
CA GLU A 186 19.53 -9.74 5.26
C GLU A 186 19.14 -9.64 6.73
N ASP A 187 18.98 -10.80 7.38
CA ASP A 187 18.68 -10.84 8.82
C ASP A 187 19.95 -10.78 9.67
N LYS A 188 20.45 -9.56 9.87
CA LYS A 188 21.62 -9.31 10.73
C LYS A 188 21.27 -9.24 12.22
N GLN A 189 19.99 -9.18 12.57
CA GLN A 189 19.51 -8.89 13.93
C GLN A 189 18.74 -10.07 14.55
N GLY A 190 18.52 -11.16 13.80
CA GLY A 190 17.69 -12.29 14.24
C GLY A 190 16.20 -11.95 14.31
N ASN A 191 15.75 -10.89 13.62
CA ASN A 191 14.36 -10.44 13.65
C ASN A 191 13.40 -11.54 13.18
N LYS A 192 13.81 -12.33 12.19
CA LYS A 192 12.99 -13.43 11.66
C LYS A 192 12.76 -14.49 12.73
N SER A 193 13.77 -14.81 13.53
CA SER A 193 13.67 -15.78 14.62
C SER A 193 12.71 -15.30 15.72
N VAL A 194 12.76 -14.01 16.06
CA VAL A 194 11.83 -13.44 17.05
C VAL A 194 10.39 -13.50 16.53
N LEU A 195 10.14 -13.09 15.28
CA LEU A 195 8.80 -13.05 14.71
C LEU A 195 8.12 -14.42 14.60
N LYS A 196 8.89 -15.51 14.45
CA LYS A 196 8.34 -16.88 14.46
C LYS A 196 7.62 -17.25 15.76
N ASN A 197 7.91 -16.56 16.87
CA ASN A 197 7.23 -16.79 18.14
C ASN A 197 5.85 -16.11 18.22
N PHE A 198 5.55 -15.18 17.30
CA PHE A 198 4.34 -14.35 17.33
C PHE A 198 3.47 -14.50 16.09
N LEU A 199 4.05 -14.96 14.99
CA LEU A 199 3.36 -15.15 13.72
C LEU A 199 3.45 -16.60 13.27
N PRO A 200 2.36 -17.17 12.73
CA PRO A 200 2.41 -18.51 12.22
C PRO A 200 3.30 -18.55 10.95
N PRO A 201 4.00 -19.67 10.68
CA PRO A 201 5.03 -19.73 9.64
C PRO A 201 4.54 -19.31 8.25
N GLU A 202 3.28 -19.62 7.91
CA GLU A 202 2.66 -19.26 6.64
C GLU A 202 2.40 -17.76 6.48
N LYS A 203 2.47 -16.96 7.55
CA LYS A 203 2.31 -15.50 7.49
C LYS A 203 3.64 -14.76 7.40
N LEU A 204 4.79 -15.43 7.53
CA LEU A 204 6.11 -14.79 7.55
C LEU A 204 6.97 -15.25 6.36
N LEU A 205 7.48 -14.29 5.58
CA LEU A 205 8.43 -14.53 4.48
C LEU A 205 9.77 -13.82 4.75
#